data_AF-A0A328RW35-F1
#
_entry.id   AF-A0A328RW35-F1
#
_cell.length_a   1.000
_cell.length_b   1.000
_cell.length_c   1.000
_cell.angle_alpha   90.00
_cell.angle_beta   90.00
_cell.angle_gamma   90.00
#
_symmetry.space_group_name_H-M   'P 1'
#
loop_
_entity.id
_entity.type
_entity.pdbx_description
1 polymer ?
#
loop_
_entity_poly.entity_id
_entity_poly.type
_entity_poly.pdbx_seq_one_letter_code
_entity_poly.pdbx_strand_id
1 'polypeptide(L)'
;MSKILDFNELFFGDLTEYKKLIIELLESLRIVSPTTFWSMDASTKKGLSTVVTMEIINIILDSFDAVSDNLYSNTLMAHEFPYFVETKEMVECLLMDPIYESDEFLNLAITLTSDFFTLLEVKLLLFDGCQTEIEAPQNVIEEYDRELDNYFKRFNNYRDEFMELHK
;
A
#
# COMPACT_ATOMS: atom_id res chain seq x y z
N MET A 1 -7.28 -23.03 16.68
CA MET A 1 -8.50 -22.21 16.58
C MET A 1 -8.97 -21.78 17.95
N SER A 2 -8.77 -20.51 18.30
CA SER A 2 -9.70 -19.67 19.10
C SER A 2 -9.02 -18.33 19.44
N LYS A 3 -9.80 -17.25 19.28
CA LYS A 3 -9.54 -15.81 19.54
C LYS A 3 -8.84 -15.07 18.40
N ILE A 4 -9.61 -14.52 17.43
CA ILE A 4 -10.22 -13.16 17.46
C ILE A 4 -9.06 -12.14 17.41
N LEU A 5 -8.48 -11.83 16.24
CA LEU A 5 -8.96 -10.87 15.22
C LEU A 5 -9.42 -9.57 15.87
N ASP A 6 -8.45 -8.84 16.42
CA ASP A 6 -8.61 -7.47 16.89
C ASP A 6 -7.52 -6.64 16.20
N PHE A 7 -7.92 -5.49 15.66
CA PHE A 7 -7.07 -4.54 14.96
C PHE A 7 -6.06 -3.93 15.95
N ASN A 8 -4.92 -4.58 16.09
CA ASN A 8 -3.63 -4.06 16.55
C ASN A 8 -2.63 -5.26 16.54
N GLU A 9 -1.42 -5.04 16.03
CA GLU A 9 -0.26 -5.98 16.00
C GLU A 9 -0.26 -7.15 14.98
N LEU A 10 -1.30 -7.41 14.19
CA LEU A 10 -1.45 -8.71 13.49
C LEU A 10 -1.41 -8.72 11.95
N PHE A 11 -1.16 -7.60 11.26
CA PHE A 11 -1.21 -7.62 9.78
C PHE A 11 -0.08 -8.37 9.07
N PHE A 12 0.90 -8.90 9.81
CA PHE A 12 1.87 -9.86 9.26
C PHE A 12 1.34 -11.31 9.20
N GLY A 13 0.11 -11.58 9.68
CA GLY A 13 -0.48 -12.92 9.65
C GLY A 13 -1.12 -13.33 8.31
N ASP A 14 -1.67 -12.36 7.56
CA ASP A 14 -2.25 -12.58 6.22
C ASP A 14 -2.14 -11.31 5.37
N LEU A 15 -0.95 -11.09 4.79
CA LEU A 15 -0.66 -9.98 3.88
C LEU A 15 -1.52 -10.00 2.61
N THR A 16 -1.98 -11.18 2.21
CA THR A 16 -2.85 -11.34 1.04
C THR A 16 -4.23 -10.79 1.30
N GLU A 17 -4.81 -11.06 2.47
CA GLU A 17 -6.07 -10.45 2.91
C GLU A 17 -5.94 -8.93 3.06
N TYR A 18 -4.83 -8.44 3.64
CA TYR A 18 -4.56 -7.00 3.72
C TYR A 18 -4.50 -6.34 2.34
N LYS A 19 -3.66 -6.89 1.44
CA LYS A 19 -3.50 -6.39 0.07
C LYS A 19 -4.86 -6.32 -0.63
N LYS A 20 -5.66 -7.37 -0.50
CA LYS A 20 -7.00 -7.43 -1.08
C LYS A 20 -7.92 -6.35 -0.50
N LEU A 21 -7.95 -6.19 0.82
CA LEU A 21 -8.78 -5.16 1.48
C LEU A 21 -8.43 -3.76 1.00
N ILE A 22 -7.14 -3.39 0.98
CA ILE A 22 -6.72 -2.06 0.53
C ILE A 22 -7.06 -1.83 -0.94
N ILE A 23 -6.85 -2.84 -1.81
CA ILE A 23 -7.24 -2.76 -3.22
C ILE A 23 -8.75 -2.57 -3.36
N GLU A 24 -9.58 -3.32 -2.63
CA GLU A 24 -11.03 -3.17 -2.66
C GLU A 24 -11.49 -1.79 -2.18
N LEU A 25 -10.82 -1.23 -1.16
CA LEU A 25 -11.09 0.13 -0.68
C LEU A 25 -10.72 1.18 -1.75
N LEU A 26 -9.54 1.06 -2.39
CA LEU A 26 -9.13 1.91 -3.50
C LEU A 26 -10.10 1.81 -4.69
N GLU A 27 -10.53 0.61 -5.05
CA GLU A 27 -11.51 0.39 -6.11
C GLU A 27 -12.87 1.02 -5.79
N SER A 28 -13.28 1.01 -4.53
CA SER A 28 -14.55 1.62 -4.10
C SER A 28 -14.59 3.13 -4.34
N LEU A 29 -13.43 3.81 -4.36
CA LEU A 29 -13.32 5.24 -4.63
C LEU A 29 -13.65 5.60 -6.08
N ARG A 30 -13.63 4.64 -7.02
CA ARG A 30 -14.03 4.88 -8.42
C ARG A 30 -15.50 5.25 -8.59
N ILE A 31 -16.34 4.90 -7.62
CA ILE A 31 -17.80 5.12 -7.68
C ILE A 31 -18.17 6.49 -7.10
N VAL A 32 -17.20 7.26 -6.60
CA VAL A 32 -17.42 8.57 -5.98
C VAL A 32 -17.87 9.56 -7.05
N SER A 33 -19.02 10.20 -6.81
CA SER A 33 -19.51 11.24 -7.72
C SER A 33 -18.67 12.52 -7.58
N PRO A 34 -18.51 13.31 -8.66
CA PRO A 34 -17.84 14.60 -8.58
C PRO A 34 -18.43 15.48 -7.45
N THR A 35 -19.76 15.54 -7.33
CA THR A 35 -20.43 16.30 -6.25
C THR A 35 -20.02 15.89 -4.84
N THR A 36 -19.72 14.61 -4.63
CA THR A 36 -19.21 14.10 -3.35
C THR A 36 -17.80 14.63 -3.10
N PHE A 37 -16.95 14.58 -4.12
CA PHE A 37 -15.59 15.12 -4.11
C PHE A 37 -15.53 16.63 -3.81
N TRP A 38 -16.23 17.48 -4.57
CA TRP A 38 -16.21 18.95 -4.37
C TRP A 38 -16.67 19.39 -2.97
N SER A 39 -17.37 18.50 -2.25
CA SER A 39 -17.85 18.75 -0.90
C SER A 39 -16.89 18.28 0.21
N MET A 40 -15.79 17.58 -0.12
CA MET A 40 -14.80 17.11 0.85
C MET A 40 -13.99 18.28 1.44
N ASP A 41 -13.63 19.27 0.62
CA ASP A 41 -12.93 20.48 1.07
C ASP A 41 -13.88 21.60 1.53
N ALA A 42 -15.19 21.42 1.33
CA ALA A 42 -16.17 22.41 1.73
C ALA A 42 -16.35 22.42 3.26
N SER A 43 -16.39 23.62 3.84
CA SER A 43 -16.67 23.84 5.26
C SER A 43 -18.15 23.70 5.64
N THR A 44 -19.00 23.33 4.68
CA THR A 44 -20.44 23.13 4.85
C THR A 44 -20.76 21.72 5.37
N LYS A 45 -22.01 21.48 5.78
CA LYS A 45 -22.45 20.14 6.17
C LYS A 45 -22.27 19.17 5.00
N LYS A 46 -21.44 18.15 5.23
CA LYS A 46 -21.14 17.08 4.29
C LYS A 46 -22.29 16.09 4.19
N GLY A 47 -22.57 15.63 2.97
CA GLY A 47 -23.52 14.53 2.73
C GLY A 47 -22.96 13.19 3.21
N LEU A 48 -23.81 12.19 3.36
CA LEU A 48 -23.38 10.85 3.80
C LEU A 48 -22.33 10.24 2.85
N SER A 49 -22.49 10.41 1.54
CA SER A 49 -21.50 9.93 0.56
C SER A 49 -20.12 10.54 0.80
N THR A 50 -20.06 11.85 1.06
CA THR A 50 -18.83 12.60 1.32
C THR A 50 -18.13 12.11 2.58
N VAL A 51 -18.91 11.90 3.64
CA VAL A 51 -18.38 11.38 4.90
C VAL A 51 -17.81 9.97 4.68
N VAL A 52 -18.55 9.09 4.01
CA VAL A 52 -18.08 7.72 3.74
C VAL A 52 -16.81 7.70 2.89
N THR A 53 -16.72 8.53 1.84
CA THR A 53 -15.51 8.63 1.01
C THR A 53 -14.30 9.08 1.82
N MET A 54 -14.45 10.10 2.68
CA MET A 54 -13.38 10.55 3.56
C MET A 54 -12.93 9.46 4.53
N GLU A 55 -13.87 8.72 5.13
CA GLU A 55 -13.55 7.61 6.02
C GLU A 55 -12.80 6.48 5.29
N ILE A 56 -13.16 6.17 4.05
CA ILE A 56 -12.43 5.16 3.25
C ILE A 56 -10.98 5.61 3.02
N ILE A 57 -10.76 6.87 2.64
CA ILE A 57 -9.40 7.40 2.44
C ILE A 57 -8.62 7.32 3.76
N ASN A 58 -9.19 7.79 4.87
CA ASN A 58 -8.54 7.72 6.17
C ASN A 58 -8.19 6.28 6.56
N ILE A 59 -9.10 5.32 6.36
CA ILE A 59 -8.82 3.90 6.63
C ILE A 59 -7.63 3.40 5.81
N ILE A 60 -7.53 3.78 4.54
CA ILE A 60 -6.38 3.40 3.70
C ILE A 60 -5.09 3.99 4.27
N LEU A 61 -5.07 5.29 4.57
CA LEU A 61 -3.87 5.99 5.06
C LEU A 61 -3.43 5.46 6.45
N ASP A 62 -4.37 5.34 7.39
CA ASP A 62 -4.13 4.78 8.72
C ASP A 62 -3.59 3.34 8.64
N SER A 63 -4.02 2.58 7.63
CA SER A 63 -3.52 1.23 7.38
C SER A 63 -2.07 1.23 6.91
N PHE A 64 -1.68 2.14 6.02
CA PHE A 64 -0.28 2.30 5.61
C PHE A 64 0.62 2.74 6.76
N ASP A 65 0.15 3.64 7.62
CA ASP A 65 0.85 4.01 8.86
C ASP A 65 1.11 2.79 9.74
N ALA A 66 0.07 2.00 10.00
CA ALA A 66 0.19 0.79 10.81
C ALA A 66 1.18 -0.22 10.20
N VAL A 67 1.16 -0.43 8.89
CA VAL A 67 2.13 -1.31 8.21
C VAL A 67 3.55 -0.76 8.32
N SER A 68 3.73 0.56 8.24
CA SER A 68 5.03 1.22 8.40
C SER A 68 5.66 0.92 9.76
N ASP A 69 4.89 1.11 10.83
CA ASP A 69 5.35 0.88 12.19
C ASP A 69 5.80 -0.57 12.40
N ASN A 70 5.06 -1.53 11.82
CA ASN A 70 5.40 -2.94 11.90
C ASN A 70 6.65 -3.29 11.07
N LEU A 71 6.74 -2.80 9.82
CA LEU A 71 7.89 -3.03 8.94
C LEU A 71 9.19 -2.45 9.53
N TYR A 72 9.12 -1.26 10.14
CA TYR A 72 10.27 -0.61 10.76
C TYR A 72 10.92 -1.47 11.85
N SER A 73 10.10 -2.23 12.59
CA SER A 73 10.56 -3.10 13.66
C SER A 73 11.08 -4.47 13.18
N ASN A 74 10.89 -4.80 11.89
CA ASN A 74 11.18 -6.11 11.34
C ASN A 74 12.57 -6.13 10.66
N THR A 75 13.52 -6.85 11.25
CA THR A 75 14.90 -6.97 10.74
C THR A 75 14.98 -7.61 9.36
N LEU A 76 14.01 -8.46 9.01
CA LEU A 76 13.94 -9.08 7.69
C LEU A 76 13.51 -8.09 6.60
N MET A 77 12.89 -6.96 6.95
CA MET A 77 12.31 -6.00 5.99
C MET A 77 13.08 -4.70 5.87
N ALA A 78 14.26 -4.62 6.51
CA ALA A 78 15.03 -3.39 6.62
C ALA A 78 15.47 -2.82 5.26
N HIS A 79 15.71 -3.69 4.27
CA HIS A 79 16.17 -3.28 2.94
C HIS A 79 15.04 -2.70 2.07
N GLU A 80 13.82 -3.21 2.20
CA GLU A 80 12.65 -2.80 1.41
C GLU A 80 11.92 -1.60 2.05
N PHE A 81 12.16 -1.35 3.35
CA PHE A 81 11.48 -0.31 4.09
C PHE A 81 11.51 1.08 3.43
N PRO A 82 12.63 1.58 2.86
CA PRO A 82 12.63 2.87 2.16
C PRO A 82 11.66 2.92 0.97
N TYR A 83 11.53 1.82 0.23
CA TYR A 83 10.62 1.72 -0.92
C TYR A 83 9.16 1.61 -0.48
N PHE A 84 8.91 1.02 0.69
CA PHE A 84 7.58 1.08 1.30
C PHE A 84 7.18 2.52 1.61
N VAL A 85 8.08 3.29 2.23
CA VAL A 85 7.82 4.69 2.58
C VAL A 85 7.55 5.51 1.32
N GLU A 86 8.37 5.34 0.28
CA GLU A 86 8.16 6.04 -1.01
C GLU A 86 6.82 5.62 -1.66
N THR A 87 6.46 4.32 -1.61
CA THR A 87 5.16 3.83 -2.08
C THR A 87 3.99 4.46 -1.33
N LYS A 88 4.08 4.48 0.00
CA LYS A 88 3.08 5.07 0.90
C LYS A 88 2.89 6.56 0.58
N GLU A 89 3.99 7.33 0.49
CA GLU A 89 3.94 8.77 0.20
C GLU A 89 3.33 9.06 -1.17
N MET A 90 3.65 8.25 -2.20
CA MET A 90 3.01 8.37 -3.51
C MET A 90 1.51 8.09 -3.44
N VAL A 91 1.09 7.03 -2.75
CA VAL A 91 -0.34 6.70 -2.58
C VAL A 91 -1.07 7.79 -1.80
N GLU A 92 -0.47 8.32 -0.74
CA GLU A 92 -1.00 9.46 0.02
C GLU A 92 -1.22 10.68 -0.88
N CYS A 93 -0.22 11.05 -1.68
CA CYS A 93 -0.34 12.15 -2.62
C CYS A 93 -1.46 11.88 -3.63
N LEU A 94 -1.50 10.68 -4.21
CA LEU A 94 -2.53 10.29 -5.17
C LEU A 94 -3.95 10.29 -4.57
N LEU A 95 -4.13 10.15 -3.26
CA LEU A 95 -5.45 10.14 -2.60
C LEU A 95 -5.84 11.49 -1.98
N MET A 96 -4.86 12.36 -1.71
CA MET A 96 -5.09 13.66 -1.08
C MET A 96 -5.09 14.81 -2.10
N ASP A 97 -4.55 14.60 -3.30
CA ASP A 97 -4.53 15.62 -4.35
C ASP A 97 -5.93 15.81 -4.95
N PRO A 98 -6.39 17.02 -5.28
CA PRO A 98 -7.74 17.27 -5.82
C PRO A 98 -8.04 16.58 -7.16
N ILE A 99 -7.12 15.78 -7.69
CA ILE A 99 -7.15 15.16 -9.03
C ILE A 99 -7.36 13.64 -8.94
N TYR A 100 -7.49 13.05 -7.74
CA TYR A 100 -7.70 11.59 -7.57
C TYR A 100 -9.01 11.04 -8.18
N GLU A 101 -9.90 11.91 -8.66
CA GLU A 101 -11.05 11.54 -9.49
C GLU A 101 -10.66 11.00 -10.87
N SER A 102 -9.40 11.16 -11.28
CA SER A 102 -8.86 10.46 -12.45
C SER A 102 -8.68 8.97 -12.17
N ASP A 103 -9.27 8.13 -13.01
CA ASP A 103 -9.04 6.69 -13.01
C ASP A 103 -7.53 6.36 -13.06
N GLU A 104 -6.71 7.21 -13.69
CA GLU A 104 -5.26 7.04 -13.78
C GLU A 104 -4.59 7.10 -12.40
N PHE A 105 -5.02 8.01 -11.53
CA PHE A 105 -4.46 8.16 -10.18
C PHE A 105 -4.80 6.95 -9.31
N LEU A 106 -6.07 6.51 -9.33
CA LEU A 106 -6.51 5.32 -8.61
C LEU A 106 -5.85 4.05 -9.17
N ASN A 107 -5.71 3.92 -10.48
CA ASN A 107 -5.02 2.79 -11.11
C ASN A 107 -3.55 2.72 -10.68
N LEU A 108 -2.86 3.86 -10.64
CA LEU A 108 -1.47 3.91 -10.19
C LEU A 108 -1.36 3.57 -8.70
N ALA A 109 -2.23 4.11 -7.85
CA ALA A 109 -2.26 3.78 -6.42
C ALA A 109 -2.50 2.28 -6.17
N ILE A 110 -3.44 1.67 -6.90
CA ILE A 110 -3.70 0.21 -6.85
C ILE A 110 -2.47 -0.57 -7.30
N THR A 111 -1.83 -0.15 -8.40
CA THR A 111 -0.66 -0.83 -8.97
C THR A 111 0.53 -0.78 -8.02
N LEU A 112 0.85 0.40 -7.49
CA LEU A 112 1.91 0.62 -6.50
C LEU A 112 1.69 -0.24 -5.26
N THR A 113 0.47 -0.22 -4.71
CA THR A 113 0.09 -1.03 -3.54
C THR A 113 0.25 -2.51 -3.85
N SER A 114 -0.33 -2.99 -4.95
CA SER A 114 -0.32 -4.41 -5.32
C SER A 114 1.10 -4.94 -5.53
N ASP A 115 1.95 -4.21 -6.25
CA ASP A 115 3.30 -4.66 -6.57
C ASP A 115 4.18 -4.72 -5.32
N PHE A 116 4.11 -3.71 -4.45
CA PHE A 116 4.85 -3.69 -3.20
C PHE A 116 4.43 -4.85 -2.27
N PHE A 117 3.14 -5.04 -2.04
CA PHE A 117 2.68 -6.13 -1.15
C PHE A 117 2.96 -7.51 -1.72
N THR A 118 3.01 -7.65 -3.05
CA THR A 118 3.45 -8.90 -3.69
C THR A 118 4.94 -9.18 -3.43
N LEU A 119 5.80 -8.15 -3.46
CA LEU A 119 7.22 -8.31 -3.07
C LEU A 119 7.36 -8.77 -1.61
N LEU A 120 6.56 -8.21 -0.69
CA LEU A 120 6.55 -8.63 0.71
C LEU A 120 6.11 -10.08 0.88
N GLU A 121 5.06 -10.51 0.17
CA GLU A 121 4.60 -11.90 0.17
C GLU A 121 5.70 -12.86 -0.31
N VAL A 122 6.39 -12.50 -1.40
CA VAL A 122 7.51 -13.28 -1.92
C VAL A 122 8.63 -13.37 -0.89
N LYS A 123 8.99 -12.26 -0.23
CA LYS A 123 10.04 -12.26 0.80
C LYS A 123 9.67 -13.16 1.96
N LEU A 124 8.47 -13.02 2.51
CA LEU A 124 8.05 -13.84 3.66
C LEU A 124 7.96 -15.33 3.31
N LEU A 125 7.54 -15.66 2.09
CA LEU A 125 7.49 -17.05 1.62
C LEU A 125 8.89 -17.66 1.48
N LEU A 126 9.83 -16.91 0.91
CA LEU A 126 11.20 -17.37 0.67
C LEU A 126 12.00 -17.52 1.97
N PHE A 127 11.78 -16.60 2.93
CA PHE A 127 12.49 -16.53 4.20
C PHE A 127 11.68 -17.13 5.36
N ASP A 128 10.72 -18.03 5.08
CA ASP A 128 9.91 -18.67 6.12
C ASP A 128 10.80 -19.38 7.16
N GLY A 129 10.50 -19.13 8.44
CA GLY A 129 11.30 -19.61 9.57
C GLY A 129 12.62 -18.87 9.84
N CYS A 130 13.00 -17.87 9.02
CA CYS A 130 14.18 -17.03 9.25
C CYS A 130 13.81 -15.77 10.04
N GLN A 131 14.68 -15.36 10.98
CA GLN A 131 14.55 -14.07 11.68
C GLN A 131 15.39 -12.98 11.00
N THR A 132 16.42 -13.38 10.26
CA THR A 132 17.32 -12.49 9.53
C THR A 132 17.65 -13.07 8.16
N GLU A 133 17.98 -12.22 7.18
CA GLU A 133 18.29 -12.68 5.81
C GLU A 133 19.50 -13.63 5.74
N ILE A 134 20.46 -13.45 6.64
CA ILE A 134 21.72 -14.22 6.68
C ILE A 134 21.46 -15.69 7.06
N GLU A 135 20.32 -15.99 7.68
CA GLU A 135 19.92 -17.37 8.02
C GLU A 135 19.46 -18.16 6.79
N ALA A 136 19.06 -17.48 5.72
CA ALA A 136 18.53 -18.13 4.54
C ALA A 136 19.62 -18.83 3.71
N PRO A 137 19.31 -19.96 3.05
CA PRO A 137 20.20 -20.59 2.09
C PRO A 137 20.59 -19.63 0.95
N GLN A 138 21.83 -19.72 0.47
CA GLN A 138 22.35 -18.86 -0.59
C GLN A 138 21.46 -18.82 -1.86
N ASN A 139 20.88 -19.96 -2.24
CA ASN A 139 19.98 -20.04 -3.39
C ASN A 139 18.66 -19.29 -3.19
N VAL A 140 18.22 -19.10 -1.95
CA VAL A 140 17.03 -18.30 -1.61
C VAL A 140 17.34 -16.82 -1.73
N ILE A 141 18.52 -16.39 -1.24
CA ILE A 141 18.99 -15.02 -1.36
C ILE A 141 19.14 -14.62 -2.84
N GLU A 142 19.79 -15.47 -3.64
CA GLU A 142 19.98 -15.22 -5.08
C GLU A 142 18.66 -15.15 -5.87
N GLU A 143 17.64 -15.90 -5.44
CA GLU A 143 16.31 -15.83 -6.06
C GLU A 143 15.61 -14.53 -5.65
N TYR A 144 15.69 -14.16 -4.38
CA TYR A 144 15.09 -12.92 -3.89
C TYR A 144 15.72 -11.68 -4.52
N ASP A 145 17.05 -11.64 -4.65
CA ASP A 145 17.77 -10.55 -5.33
C ASP A 145 17.26 -10.35 -6.77
N ARG A 146 16.98 -11.44 -7.48
CA ARG A 146 16.44 -11.38 -8.85
C ARG A 146 15.03 -10.79 -8.88
N GLU A 147 14.18 -11.20 -7.95
CA GLU A 147 12.82 -10.65 -7.83
C GLU A 147 12.85 -9.16 -7.45
N LEU A 148 13.78 -8.78 -6.58
CA LEU A 148 13.99 -7.41 -6.17
C LEU A 148 14.47 -6.51 -7.33
N ASP A 149 15.40 -7.00 -8.15
CA ASP A 149 15.83 -6.31 -9.38
C ASP A 149 14.67 -6.08 -10.36
N ASN A 150 13.77 -7.06 -10.47
CA ASN A 150 12.59 -6.94 -11.32
C ASN A 150 11.59 -5.93 -10.74
N TYR A 151 11.39 -5.94 -9.42
CA TYR A 151 10.58 -4.96 -8.72
C TYR A 151 11.11 -3.55 -8.94
N PHE A 152 12.41 -3.30 -8.74
CA PHE A 152 12.98 -1.95 -8.91
C PHE A 152 12.80 -1.39 -10.32
N LYS A 153 12.88 -2.23 -11.35
CA LYS A 153 12.61 -1.78 -12.73
C LYS A 153 11.15 -1.32 -12.88
N ARG A 154 10.20 -2.07 -12.33
CA ARG A 154 8.78 -1.69 -12.38
C ARG A 154 8.52 -0.44 -11.53
N PHE A 155 9.02 -0.42 -10.30
CA PHE A 155 8.86 0.69 -9.38
C PHE A 155 9.38 2.01 -9.93
N ASN A 156 10.56 2.02 -10.57
CA ASN A 156 11.08 3.23 -11.22
C ASN A 156 10.14 3.73 -12.33
N ASN A 157 9.55 2.83 -13.13
CA ASN A 157 8.57 3.24 -14.15
C ASN A 157 7.31 3.85 -13.51
N TYR A 158 6.80 3.24 -12.43
CA TYR A 158 5.63 3.77 -11.71
C TYR A 158 5.91 5.13 -11.08
N ARG A 159 7.13 5.34 -10.58
CA ARG A 159 7.55 6.65 -10.07
C ARG A 159 7.63 7.68 -11.18
N ASP A 160 8.16 7.33 -12.35
CA ASP A 160 8.20 8.23 -13.50
C ASP A 160 6.77 8.60 -13.95
N GLU A 161 5.85 7.64 -13.98
CA GLU A 161 4.42 7.85 -14.24
C GLU A 161 3.78 8.77 -13.20
N PHE A 162 4.03 8.55 -11.90
CA PHE A 162 3.58 9.42 -10.81
C PHE A 162 4.05 10.87 -11.03
N MET A 163 5.32 11.06 -11.39
CA MET A 163 5.91 12.37 -11.65
C MET A 163 5.34 13.02 -12.91
N GLU A 164 4.86 12.26 -13.89
CA GLU A 164 4.19 12.78 -15.07
C GLU A 164 2.76 13.23 -14.78
N LEU A 165 2.02 12.50 -13.95
CA LEU A 165 0.66 12.86 -13.53
C LEU A 165 0.59 14.18 -12.74
N HIS A 166 1.69 14.56 -12.06
CA HIS A 166 1.77 15.79 -11.26
C HIS A 166 2.47 16.97 -11.98
N LYS A 167 2.73 16.88 -13.29
CA LYS A 167 3.27 17.99 -14.11
C LYS A 167 2.19 18.85 -14.74
#